data_AF-A0A6A6ZHU5-F1
#
_entry.id   AF-A0A6A6ZHU5-F1
#
_cell.length_a   1.000
_cell.length_b   1.000
_cell.length_c   1.000
_cell.angle_alpha   90.00
_cell.angle_beta   90.00
_cell.angle_gamma   90.00
#
_symmetry.space_group_name_H-M   'P 1'
#
loop_
_entity.id
_entity.type
_entity.pdbx_description
1 polymer ?
#
loop_
_entity_poly.entity_id
_entity_poly.type
_entity_poly.pdbx_seq_one_letter_code
_entity_poly.pdbx_strand_id
1 'polypeptide(L)'
;MPKYGRYSDIDLEEAYGGLLDRKSAMLNNIRTQTWMHSSHHCEDTECGGSAPKASCIHRLHVAWCLAPVVDKDQALPTYNEVVICGARFSVRAVTGCAEHPFIADYNRNVKDARNGRPNLGIRWKKIFQDFKAKHEADKARETEKLEALQKRMGMTGHQRRTIQVRQDDLKYRQQKERRAAERVGDVLKVKRDTAEAGDAQNPRPSLLARPGSSGWLHPQEIGSILSPLWLYTELFKILDIGVERGGEMRDWMALDQDIPVKEEMAVPTFEWLYNELFRAPRLSDYSELDDVDVSGAHNAKDFTGPHLHRKDNKQAKKQRAMASRALARIQAEEIAIKEAAEVDEFEQLKQARQVCAKGEQLR
;
A
#
# COMPACT_ATOMS: atom_id res chain seq x y z
N MET A 1 -11.96 -37.03 -23.56
CA MET A 1 -11.20 -36.16 -22.63
C MET A 1 -11.61 -34.73 -22.87
N PRO A 2 -11.97 -33.94 -21.83
CA PRO A 2 -12.41 -32.56 -22.03
C PRO A 2 -11.29 -31.76 -22.66
N LYS A 3 -11.61 -30.98 -23.70
CA LYS A 3 -10.70 -29.99 -24.29
C LYS A 3 -10.43 -28.95 -23.21
N TYR A 4 -9.31 -29.11 -22.49
CA TYR A 4 -8.83 -28.16 -21.48
C TYR A 4 -8.96 -26.73 -22.01
N GLY A 5 -9.58 -25.86 -21.22
CA GLY A 5 -9.74 -24.44 -21.50
C GLY A 5 -8.39 -23.85 -21.93
N ARG A 6 -8.28 -23.52 -23.21
CA ARG A 6 -7.04 -23.03 -23.85
C ARG A 6 -6.83 -21.52 -23.66
N TYR A 7 -7.40 -20.95 -22.62
CA TYR A 7 -7.15 -19.57 -22.22
C TYR A 7 -7.22 -19.56 -20.70
N SER A 8 -6.06 -19.62 -20.06
CA SER A 8 -6.00 -19.29 -18.64
C SER A 8 -6.40 -17.83 -18.54
N ASP A 9 -7.46 -17.50 -17.79
CA ASP A 9 -7.85 -16.11 -17.50
C ASP A 9 -6.76 -15.32 -16.75
N ILE A 10 -5.68 -15.99 -16.36
CA ILE A 10 -4.44 -15.34 -15.95
C ILE A 10 -3.66 -14.97 -17.19
N ASP A 11 -3.55 -13.67 -17.42
CA ASP A 11 -2.60 -13.11 -18.36
C ASP A 11 -1.18 -13.38 -17.84
N LEU A 12 -0.54 -14.41 -18.40
CA LEU A 12 0.83 -14.80 -18.06
C LEU A 12 1.85 -13.78 -18.57
N GLU A 13 1.49 -13.02 -19.60
CA GLU A 13 2.31 -11.90 -20.10
C GLU A 13 2.22 -10.72 -19.13
N GLU A 14 1.03 -10.44 -18.57
CA GLU A 14 0.89 -9.46 -17.48
C GLU A 14 1.63 -9.93 -16.21
N ALA A 15 1.62 -11.22 -15.88
CA ALA A 15 2.19 -11.76 -14.65
C ALA A 15 3.71 -12.00 -14.71
N TYR A 16 4.25 -12.30 -15.89
CA TYR A 16 5.66 -12.69 -16.07
C TYR A 16 6.38 -11.94 -17.21
N GLY A 17 5.68 -11.19 -18.06
CA GLY A 17 6.27 -10.44 -19.16
C GLY A 17 7.05 -11.29 -20.17
N GLY A 18 8.08 -10.69 -20.80
CA GLY A 18 8.95 -11.34 -21.80
C GLY A 18 9.91 -12.40 -21.24
N LEU A 19 9.69 -12.88 -20.02
CA LEU A 19 10.52 -13.89 -19.37
C LEU A 19 10.20 -15.32 -19.81
N LEU A 20 9.07 -15.52 -20.49
CA LEU A 20 8.59 -16.83 -20.95
C LEU A 20 9.53 -17.50 -21.97
N ASP A 21 10.31 -16.72 -22.72
CA ASP A 21 11.12 -17.23 -23.84
C ASP A 21 12.58 -17.56 -23.49
N ARG A 22 13.04 -17.26 -22.26
CA ARG A 22 14.45 -17.44 -21.88
C ARG A 22 14.66 -18.75 -21.12
N LYS A 23 15.44 -19.67 -21.70
CA LYS A 23 15.87 -20.92 -21.01
C LYS A 23 16.50 -20.67 -19.64
N SER A 24 17.19 -19.54 -19.45
CA SER A 24 17.77 -19.14 -18.17
C SER A 24 16.72 -18.88 -17.08
N ALA A 25 15.53 -18.39 -17.44
CA ALA A 25 14.45 -18.10 -16.48
C ALA A 25 13.88 -19.38 -15.82
N MET A 26 14.11 -20.55 -16.42
CA MET A 26 13.67 -21.85 -15.88
C MET A 26 14.57 -22.37 -14.76
N LEU A 27 15.80 -21.87 -14.67
CA LEU A 27 16.81 -22.34 -13.72
C LEU A 27 17.13 -21.28 -12.66
N ASN A 28 16.83 -20.02 -12.97
CA ASN A 28 17.11 -18.89 -12.12
C ASN A 28 15.83 -18.33 -11.51
N ASN A 29 15.99 -17.61 -10.39
CA ASN A 29 14.97 -16.72 -9.89
C ASN A 29 14.82 -15.58 -10.90
N ILE A 30 13.59 -15.30 -11.32
CA ILE A 30 13.35 -14.31 -12.39
C ILE A 30 13.73 -12.89 -12.00
N ARG A 31 13.75 -12.58 -10.70
CA ARG A 31 14.17 -11.27 -10.19
C ARG A 31 15.68 -11.20 -10.05
N THR A 32 16.25 -12.04 -9.18
CA THR A 32 17.67 -11.93 -8.81
C THR A 32 18.61 -12.49 -9.87
N GLN A 33 18.09 -13.22 -10.86
CA GLN A 33 18.86 -13.99 -11.83
C GLN A 33 19.79 -15.04 -11.20
N THR A 34 19.65 -15.30 -9.89
CA THR A 34 20.46 -16.28 -9.18
C THR A 34 19.94 -17.68 -9.44
N TRP A 35 20.86 -18.63 -9.54
CA TRP A 35 20.54 -20.03 -9.73
C TRP A 35 19.69 -20.54 -8.57
N MET A 36 18.50 -21.05 -8.89
CA MET A 36 17.66 -21.73 -7.92
C MET A 36 18.02 -23.20 -7.95
N HIS A 37 18.64 -23.72 -6.88
CA HIS A 37 18.92 -25.15 -6.67
C HIS A 37 17.68 -26.08 -6.63
N SER A 38 16.56 -25.61 -7.18
CA SER A 38 15.34 -26.34 -7.48
C SER A 38 15.54 -27.43 -8.53
N SER A 39 14.71 -28.50 -8.44
CA SER A 39 14.71 -29.61 -9.39
C SER A 39 14.62 -29.12 -10.84
N HIS A 40 15.58 -29.52 -11.66
CA HIS A 40 15.59 -29.21 -13.09
C HIS A 40 14.57 -30.03 -13.89
N HIS A 41 13.67 -30.75 -13.21
CA HIS A 41 12.61 -31.55 -13.80
C HIS A 41 11.24 -30.92 -13.54
N CYS A 42 10.36 -31.04 -14.53
CA CYS A 42 8.93 -30.78 -14.34
C CYS A 42 8.34 -31.97 -13.58
N GLU A 43 7.85 -31.73 -12.37
CA GLU A 43 7.22 -32.75 -11.51
C GLU A 43 5.83 -33.18 -12.02
N ASP A 44 5.35 -32.54 -13.08
CA ASP A 44 4.09 -32.92 -13.70
C ASP A 44 4.21 -34.25 -14.42
N THR A 45 3.31 -35.17 -14.09
CA THR A 45 3.19 -36.49 -14.73
C THR A 45 2.96 -36.36 -16.24
N GLU A 46 2.32 -35.27 -16.70
CA GLU A 46 2.13 -34.98 -18.13
C GLU A 46 3.45 -34.76 -18.89
N CYS A 47 4.51 -34.37 -18.18
CA CYS A 47 5.83 -34.12 -18.75
C CYS A 47 6.83 -35.24 -18.49
N GLY A 48 6.43 -36.30 -17.76
CA GLY A 48 7.24 -37.48 -17.49
C GLY A 48 8.57 -37.17 -16.79
N GLY A 49 8.64 -36.12 -15.96
CA GLY A 49 9.88 -35.75 -15.28
C GLY A 49 10.94 -35.13 -16.20
N SER A 50 10.59 -34.71 -17.42
CA SER A 50 11.56 -34.03 -18.30
C SER A 50 11.86 -32.60 -17.85
N ALA A 51 12.93 -32.01 -18.37
CA ALA A 51 13.27 -30.62 -18.06
C ALA A 51 12.10 -29.67 -18.43
N PRO A 52 11.78 -28.66 -17.58
CA PRO A 52 10.74 -27.69 -17.86
C PRO A 52 10.96 -27.01 -19.22
N LYS A 53 9.90 -26.96 -20.02
CA LYS A 53 9.86 -26.27 -21.32
C LYS A 53 8.91 -25.07 -21.22
N ALA A 54 8.94 -24.16 -22.19
CA ALA A 54 7.96 -23.06 -22.26
C ALA A 54 6.50 -23.58 -22.19
N SER A 55 6.23 -24.74 -22.81
CA SER A 55 4.93 -25.41 -22.72
C SER A 55 4.51 -25.79 -21.29
N CYS A 56 5.46 -26.04 -20.39
CA CYS A 56 5.19 -26.30 -18.97
C CYS A 56 4.70 -25.04 -18.25
N ILE A 57 5.14 -23.85 -18.65
CA ILE A 57 4.60 -22.60 -18.09
C ILE A 57 3.21 -22.32 -18.62
N HIS A 58 3.00 -22.43 -19.94
CA HIS A 58 1.68 -22.20 -20.54
C HIS A 58 0.61 -23.18 -20.02
N ARG A 59 1.01 -24.40 -19.62
CA ARG A 59 0.13 -25.38 -18.97
C ARG A 59 0.08 -25.25 -17.45
N LEU A 60 0.74 -24.24 -16.87
CA LEU A 60 0.85 -24.01 -15.44
C LEU A 60 1.35 -25.26 -14.69
N HIS A 61 2.27 -26.01 -15.28
CA HIS A 61 3.04 -27.03 -14.58
C HIS A 61 4.03 -26.39 -13.61
N VAL A 62 4.62 -25.30 -14.08
CA VAL A 62 5.61 -24.49 -13.38
C VAL A 62 5.16 -23.03 -13.45
N ALA A 63 5.39 -22.29 -12.37
CA ALA A 63 5.10 -20.86 -12.27
C ALA A 63 6.16 -20.15 -11.43
N TRP A 64 6.12 -18.82 -11.40
CA TRP A 64 6.97 -18.03 -10.50
C TRP A 64 6.15 -17.38 -9.40
N CYS A 65 6.75 -17.29 -8.23
CA CYS A 65 6.10 -16.75 -7.04
C CYS A 65 5.89 -15.24 -7.18
N LEU A 66 4.64 -14.81 -7.08
CA LEU A 66 4.20 -13.42 -7.12
C LEU A 66 4.02 -12.82 -5.72
N ALA A 67 4.47 -13.50 -4.67
CA ALA A 67 4.40 -12.98 -3.31
C ALA A 67 5.27 -11.70 -3.18
N PRO A 68 4.73 -10.60 -2.62
CA PRO A 68 5.54 -9.45 -2.25
C PRO A 68 6.48 -9.84 -1.10
N VAL A 69 7.75 -9.47 -1.24
CA VAL A 69 8.80 -9.67 -0.25
C VAL A 69 9.60 -8.39 -0.11
N VAL A 70 10.20 -8.18 1.06
CA VAL A 70 11.20 -7.13 1.23
C VAL A 70 12.55 -7.69 0.80
N ASP A 71 13.23 -7.02 -0.11
CA ASP A 71 14.55 -7.46 -0.54
C ASP A 71 15.56 -7.33 0.60
N LYS A 72 16.30 -8.40 0.86
CA LYS A 72 17.28 -8.47 1.94
C LYS A 72 18.72 -8.51 1.42
N ASP A 73 18.89 -8.58 0.11
CA ASP A 73 20.21 -8.61 -0.50
C ASP A 73 20.79 -7.20 -0.59
N GLN A 74 21.84 -6.93 0.19
CA GLN A 74 22.52 -5.64 0.22
C GLN A 74 23.28 -5.33 -1.07
N ALA A 75 23.57 -6.35 -1.89
CA ALA A 75 24.24 -6.16 -3.17
C ALA A 75 23.29 -5.68 -4.28
N LEU A 76 21.97 -5.76 -4.07
CA LEU A 76 20.98 -5.37 -5.05
C LEU A 76 20.54 -3.91 -4.83
N PRO A 77 20.27 -3.15 -5.91
CA PRO A 77 19.76 -1.78 -5.82
C PRO A 77 18.39 -1.71 -5.14
N THR A 78 17.65 -2.82 -5.14
CA THR A 78 16.34 -2.96 -4.51
C THR A 78 16.42 -3.28 -3.02
N TYR A 79 17.60 -3.20 -2.38
CA TYR A 79 17.77 -3.51 -0.96
C TYR A 79 16.74 -2.77 -0.10
N ASN A 80 16.05 -3.52 0.76
CA ASN A 80 14.99 -3.03 1.65
C ASN A 80 13.72 -2.51 0.92
N GLU A 81 13.61 -2.62 -0.39
CA GLU A 81 12.39 -2.32 -1.15
C GLU A 81 11.43 -3.51 -1.20
N VAL A 82 10.14 -3.25 -1.44
CA VAL A 82 9.16 -4.31 -1.69
C VAL A 82 9.26 -4.73 -3.15
N VAL A 83 9.56 -6.01 -3.35
CA VAL A 83 9.73 -6.65 -4.66
C VAL A 83 8.92 -7.94 -4.73
N ILE A 84 8.80 -8.55 -5.91
CA ILE A 84 8.19 -9.88 -6.02
C ILE A 84 9.23 -10.98 -5.75
N CYS A 85 8.79 -12.09 -5.14
CA CYS A 85 9.68 -13.20 -4.78
C CYS A 85 10.42 -13.78 -6.01
N GLY A 86 9.72 -14.02 -7.12
CA GLY A 86 10.31 -14.52 -8.36
C GLY A 86 10.82 -15.98 -8.30
N ALA A 87 10.61 -16.66 -7.17
CA ALA A 87 11.02 -18.06 -7.02
C ALA A 87 10.13 -18.97 -7.89
N ARG A 88 10.75 -19.76 -8.76
CA ARG A 88 10.09 -20.82 -9.51
C ARG A 88 9.54 -21.90 -8.58
N PHE A 89 8.34 -22.41 -8.88
CA PHE A 89 7.72 -23.50 -8.14
C PHE A 89 6.82 -24.37 -9.03
N SER A 90 6.60 -25.60 -8.57
CA SER A 90 5.63 -26.55 -9.16
C SER A 90 4.22 -26.15 -8.73
N VAL A 91 3.31 -25.87 -9.67
CA VAL A 91 1.95 -25.42 -9.32
C VAL A 91 1.15 -26.51 -8.60
N ARG A 92 1.54 -27.79 -8.75
CA ARG A 92 0.98 -28.92 -8.00
C ARG A 92 1.46 -28.99 -6.55
N ALA A 93 2.47 -28.21 -6.17
CA ALA A 93 2.94 -28.17 -4.79
C ALA A 93 1.78 -27.91 -3.83
N VAL A 94 1.85 -28.52 -2.64
CA VAL A 94 0.83 -28.30 -1.60
C VAL A 94 0.97 -26.89 -1.06
N THR A 95 2.21 -26.47 -0.81
CA THR A 95 2.54 -25.20 -0.20
C THR A 95 2.63 -24.08 -1.22
N GLY A 96 3.31 -24.20 -2.35
CA GLY A 96 3.56 -23.06 -3.25
C GLY A 96 5.03 -23.01 -3.60
N CYS A 97 5.65 -21.83 -3.60
CA CYS A 97 7.11 -21.80 -3.62
C CYS A 97 7.67 -22.22 -2.26
N ALA A 98 8.97 -22.55 -2.21
CA ALA A 98 9.61 -23.08 -1.00
C ALA A 98 9.42 -22.18 0.24
N GLU A 99 9.30 -20.87 0.03
CA GLU A 99 9.19 -19.86 1.09
C GLU A 99 7.77 -19.31 1.27
N HIS A 100 6.92 -19.37 0.24
CA HIS A 100 5.62 -18.67 0.23
C HIS A 100 4.47 -19.65 -0.02
N PRO A 101 3.68 -19.96 1.03
CA PRO A 101 2.55 -20.85 0.89
C PRO A 101 1.33 -20.17 0.23
N PHE A 102 0.51 -20.95 -0.48
CA PHE A 102 -0.76 -20.54 -1.09
C PHE A 102 -1.79 -20.07 -0.06
N ILE A 103 -1.62 -20.46 1.20
CA ILE A 103 -2.52 -20.14 2.32
C ILE A 103 -2.56 -18.62 2.57
N ALA A 104 -1.49 -17.91 2.25
CA ALA A 104 -1.44 -16.46 2.36
C ALA A 104 -2.02 -15.76 1.11
N ASP A 105 -2.88 -16.46 0.35
CA ASP A 105 -3.50 -16.09 -0.92
C ASP A 105 -2.54 -15.72 -2.07
N TYR A 106 -1.23 -15.68 -1.80
CA TYR A 106 -0.20 -15.58 -2.82
C TYR A 106 -0.22 -16.81 -3.72
N ASN A 107 -0.11 -16.61 -5.04
CA ASN A 107 -0.09 -17.69 -6.05
C ASN A 107 -1.36 -18.56 -6.11
N ARG A 108 -2.36 -18.36 -5.24
CA ARG A 108 -3.58 -19.16 -5.21
C ARG A 108 -4.33 -19.10 -6.53
N ASN A 109 -4.34 -17.94 -7.16
CA ASN A 109 -4.89 -17.73 -8.49
C ASN A 109 -4.23 -18.66 -9.53
N VAL A 110 -2.90 -18.80 -9.50
CA VAL A 110 -2.17 -19.69 -10.43
C VAL A 110 -2.60 -21.14 -10.27
N LYS A 111 -2.81 -21.57 -9.02
CA LYS A 111 -3.31 -22.91 -8.70
C LYS A 111 -4.76 -23.09 -9.15
N ASP A 112 -5.61 -22.10 -8.91
CA ASP A 112 -7.03 -22.11 -9.27
C ASP A 112 -7.24 -22.09 -10.79
N ALA A 113 -6.47 -21.27 -11.52
CA ALA A 113 -6.46 -21.23 -12.98
C ALA A 113 -6.02 -22.56 -13.59
N ARG A 114 -4.97 -23.19 -13.05
CA ARG A 114 -4.56 -24.54 -13.45
C ARG A 114 -5.68 -25.56 -13.26
N ASN A 115 -6.44 -25.44 -12.17
CA ASN A 115 -7.56 -26.34 -11.87
C ASN A 115 -8.85 -26.02 -12.65
N GLY A 116 -8.80 -25.07 -13.60
CA GLY A 116 -9.98 -24.65 -14.38
C GLY A 116 -11.03 -23.93 -13.54
N ARG A 117 -10.63 -23.34 -12.41
CA ARG A 117 -11.50 -22.54 -11.53
C ARG A 117 -10.92 -21.12 -11.37
N PRO A 118 -10.63 -20.38 -12.46
CA PRO A 118 -10.13 -19.03 -12.33
C PRO A 118 -11.16 -18.18 -11.58
N ASN A 119 -10.87 -17.87 -10.32
CA ASN A 119 -11.71 -16.94 -9.57
C ASN A 119 -11.35 -15.54 -10.08
N LEU A 120 -12.31 -14.87 -10.74
CA LEU A 120 -12.16 -13.73 -11.66
C LEU A 120 -11.61 -12.41 -11.06
N GLY A 121 -11.07 -12.44 -9.85
CA GLY A 121 -10.47 -11.27 -9.22
C GLY A 121 -8.96 -11.45 -9.08
N ILE A 122 -8.20 -11.15 -10.12
CA ILE A 122 -6.73 -11.08 -10.04
C ILE A 122 -6.37 -9.99 -9.02
N ARG A 123 -6.06 -10.39 -7.78
CA ARG A 123 -5.77 -9.48 -6.66
C ARG A 123 -4.29 -9.28 -6.37
N TRP A 124 -3.37 -9.90 -7.12
CA TRP A 124 -1.94 -9.82 -6.77
C TRP A 124 -1.42 -8.38 -6.79
N LYS A 125 -1.86 -7.53 -7.72
CA LYS A 125 -1.50 -6.10 -7.74
C LYS A 125 -1.99 -5.38 -6.49
N LYS A 126 -3.24 -5.60 -6.09
CA LYS A 126 -3.80 -5.05 -4.85
C LYS A 126 -3.03 -5.55 -3.63
N ILE A 127 -2.78 -6.86 -3.55
CA ILE A 127 -2.01 -7.47 -2.47
C ILE A 127 -0.59 -6.87 -2.39
N PHE A 128 0.05 -6.66 -3.54
CA PHE A 128 1.37 -6.05 -3.63
C PHE A 128 1.34 -4.58 -3.18
N GLN A 129 0.36 -3.81 -3.63
CA GLN A 129 0.17 -2.40 -3.23
C GLN A 129 -0.14 -2.27 -1.74
N ASP A 130 -1.03 -3.10 -1.21
CA ASP A 130 -1.38 -3.13 0.22
C ASP A 130 -0.14 -3.48 1.06
N PHE A 131 0.67 -4.46 0.61
CA PHE A 131 1.93 -4.81 1.27
C PHE A 131 2.95 -3.68 1.21
N LYS A 132 3.12 -3.04 0.04
CA LYS A 132 4.04 -1.91 -0.17
C LYS A 132 3.67 -0.72 0.71
N ALA A 133 2.40 -0.33 0.71
CA ALA A 133 1.90 0.75 1.55
C ALA A 133 2.11 0.46 3.05
N LYS A 134 1.88 -0.80 3.47
CA LYS A 134 2.13 -1.21 4.86
C LYS A 134 3.61 -1.11 5.22
N HIS A 135 4.50 -1.60 4.35
CA HIS A 135 5.94 -1.55 4.58
C HIS A 135 6.48 -0.12 4.62
N GLU A 136 6.01 0.76 3.73
CA GLU A 136 6.35 2.18 3.73
C GLU A 136 5.87 2.88 5.01
N ALA A 137 4.65 2.58 5.45
CA ALA A 137 4.11 3.10 6.72
C ALA A 137 4.90 2.60 7.94
N ASP A 138 5.33 1.34 7.94
CA ASP A 138 6.14 0.78 9.02
C ASP A 138 7.56 1.38 9.03
N LYS A 139 8.19 1.57 7.88
CA LYS A 139 9.46 2.31 7.75
C LYS A 139 9.34 3.73 8.27
N ALA A 140 8.31 4.47 7.89
CA ALA A 140 8.08 5.84 8.35
C ALA A 140 7.91 5.91 9.88
N ARG A 141 7.22 4.93 10.48
CA ARG A 141 7.09 4.83 11.94
C ARG A 141 8.41 4.50 12.62
N GLU A 142 9.25 3.67 12.02
CA GLU A 142 10.58 3.36 12.56
C GLU A 142 11.51 4.57 12.49
N THR A 143 11.51 5.31 11.38
CA THR A 143 12.30 6.55 11.24
C THR A 143 11.85 7.59 12.26
N GLU A 144 10.54 7.77 12.45
CA GLU A 144 10.01 8.67 13.47
C GLU A 144 10.44 8.26 14.89
N LYS A 145 10.40 6.96 15.21
CA LYS A 145 10.89 6.43 16.50
C LYS A 145 12.39 6.70 16.68
N LEU A 146 13.21 6.47 15.65
CA LEU A 146 14.65 6.71 15.70
C LEU A 146 14.97 8.19 15.89
N GLU A 147 14.30 9.07 15.16
CA GLU A 147 14.43 10.52 15.35
C GLU A 147 14.01 10.97 16.75
N ALA A 148 12.89 10.45 17.25
CA ALA A 148 12.42 10.75 18.61
C ALA A 148 13.42 10.28 19.67
N LEU A 149 14.02 9.10 19.48
CA LEU A 149 15.09 8.60 20.34
C LEU A 149 16.33 9.49 20.27
N GLN A 150 16.76 9.89 19.08
CA GLN A 150 17.91 10.78 18.89
C GLN A 150 17.68 12.15 19.55
N LYS A 151 16.50 12.75 19.34
CA LYS A 151 16.08 13.99 20.02
C LYS A 151 16.10 13.82 21.54
N ARG A 152 15.58 12.69 22.06
CA ARG A 152 15.59 12.39 23.50
C ARG A 152 17.00 12.22 24.06
N MET A 153 17.90 11.57 23.32
CA MET A 153 19.31 11.43 23.72
C MET A 153 20.01 12.78 23.83
N GLY A 154 19.67 13.74 22.96
CA GLY A 154 20.18 15.12 23.00
C GLY A 154 19.64 16.00 24.14
N MET A 155 18.56 15.59 24.83
CA MET A 155 17.95 16.38 25.90
C MET A 155 18.66 16.19 27.24
N THR A 156 18.71 17.26 28.03
CA THR A 156 19.15 17.23 29.44
C THR A 156 18.16 16.44 30.31
N GLY A 157 18.63 15.91 31.45
CA GLY A 157 17.78 15.15 32.36
C GLY A 157 16.58 15.93 32.93
N HIS A 158 16.69 17.25 33.02
CA HIS A 158 15.57 18.12 33.42
C HIS A 158 14.52 18.21 32.30
N GLN A 159 14.93 18.48 31.06
CA GLN A 159 14.04 18.54 29.89
C GLN A 159 13.27 17.22 29.69
N ARG A 160 13.96 16.07 29.83
CA ARG A 160 13.32 14.74 29.74
C ARG A 160 12.22 14.57 30.79
N ARG A 161 12.47 14.97 32.04
CA ARG A 161 11.48 14.91 33.12
C ARG A 161 10.27 15.80 32.83
N THR A 162 10.49 17.04 32.39
CA THR A 162 9.41 17.97 32.05
C THR A 162 8.51 17.44 30.92
N ILE A 163 9.09 16.86 29.88
CA ILE A 163 8.33 16.26 28.78
C ILE A 163 7.54 15.04 29.26
N GLN A 164 8.14 14.18 30.09
CA GLN A 164 7.47 13.01 30.65
C GLN A 164 6.24 13.40 31.46
N VAL A 165 6.37 14.39 32.35
CA VAL A 165 5.24 14.89 33.16
C VAL A 165 4.11 15.42 32.27
N ARG A 166 4.42 16.15 31.19
CA ARG A 166 3.41 16.62 30.23
C ARG A 166 2.71 15.47 29.50
N GLN A 167 3.46 14.45 29.11
CA GLN A 167 2.90 13.25 28.45
C GLN A 167 1.97 12.47 29.38
N ASP A 168 2.36 12.32 30.66
CA ASP A 168 1.57 11.62 31.66
C ASP A 168 0.29 12.40 32.00
N ASP A 169 0.34 13.74 32.07
CA ASP A 169 -0.86 14.59 32.25
C ASP A 169 -1.83 14.46 31.06
N LEU A 170 -1.32 14.47 29.83
CA LEU A 170 -2.14 14.26 28.62
C LEU A 170 -2.81 12.89 28.62
N LYS A 171 -2.07 11.83 28.94
CA LYS A 171 -2.63 10.47 29.04
C LYS A 171 -3.70 10.39 30.12
N TYR A 172 -3.47 11.02 31.26
CA TYR A 172 -4.44 11.08 32.35
C TYR A 172 -5.73 11.80 31.92
N ARG A 173 -5.63 12.93 31.20
CA ARG A 173 -6.80 13.65 30.64
C ARG A 173 -7.59 12.79 29.65
N GLN A 174 -6.91 12.17 28.68
CA GLN A 174 -7.55 11.28 27.71
C GLN A 174 -8.26 10.09 28.40
N GLN A 175 -7.63 9.49 29.42
CA GLN A 175 -8.24 8.41 30.18
C GLN A 175 -9.47 8.89 30.97
N LYS A 176 -9.42 10.10 31.54
CA LYS A 176 -10.54 10.72 32.25
C LYS A 176 -11.71 11.01 31.32
N GLU A 177 -11.44 11.55 30.13
CA GLU A 177 -12.44 11.80 29.07
C GLU A 177 -13.08 10.49 28.60
N ARG A 178 -12.27 9.45 28.33
CA ARG A 178 -12.79 8.13 27.95
C ARG A 178 -13.71 7.55 29.03
N ARG A 179 -13.32 7.61 30.31
CA ARG A 179 -14.16 7.16 31.43
C ARG A 179 -15.43 8.00 31.57
N ALA A 180 -15.38 9.29 31.29
CA ALA A 180 -16.57 10.15 31.30
C ALA A 180 -17.52 9.77 30.15
N ALA A 181 -17.00 9.54 28.94
CA ALA A 181 -17.77 9.08 27.79
C ALA A 181 -18.42 7.70 28.03
N GLU A 182 -17.69 6.76 28.63
CA GLU A 182 -18.21 5.45 29.04
C GLU A 182 -19.39 5.60 30.02
N ARG A 183 -19.26 6.46 31.05
CA ARG A 183 -20.36 6.74 31.99
C ARG A 183 -21.59 7.36 31.31
N VAL A 184 -21.40 8.25 30.34
CA VAL A 184 -22.52 8.83 29.59
C VAL A 184 -23.21 7.77 28.73
N GLY A 185 -22.43 6.88 28.09
CA GLY A 185 -22.94 5.73 27.36
C GLY A 185 -23.79 4.81 28.22
N ASP A 186 -23.34 4.50 29.43
CA ASP A 186 -24.10 3.67 30.39
C ASP A 186 -25.41 4.33 30.82
N VAL A 187 -25.40 5.64 31.08
CA VAL A 187 -26.63 6.40 31.42
C VAL A 187 -27.63 6.39 30.27
N LEU A 188 -27.17 6.53 29.03
CA LEU A 188 -28.03 6.47 27.84
C LEU A 188 -28.62 5.06 27.64
N LYS A 189 -27.83 4.01 27.90
CA LYS A 189 -28.29 2.63 27.82
C LYS A 189 -29.38 2.33 28.85
N VAL A 190 -29.20 2.76 30.10
CA VAL A 190 -30.23 2.61 31.16
C VAL A 190 -31.53 3.33 30.80
N LYS A 191 -31.46 4.54 30.20
CA LYS A 191 -32.66 5.26 29.74
C LYS A 191 -33.38 4.54 28.58
N ARG A 192 -32.63 3.88 27.69
CA ARG A 192 -33.22 3.08 26.62
C ARG A 192 -33.92 1.83 27.16
N ASP A 193 -33.26 1.10 28.05
CA ASP A 193 -33.81 -0.12 28.66
C ASP A 193 -35.05 0.18 29.52
N THR A 194 -35.08 1.35 30.19
CA THR A 194 -36.27 1.80 30.96
C THR A 194 -37.40 2.35 30.08
N ALA A 195 -37.09 2.96 28.92
CA ALA A 195 -38.11 3.34 27.94
C ALA A 195 -38.74 2.11 27.28
N GLU A 196 -37.94 1.10 26.92
CA GLU A 196 -38.43 -0.16 26.34
C GLU A 196 -39.23 -1.00 27.36
N ALA A 197 -38.90 -0.94 28.65
CA ALA A 197 -39.70 -1.58 29.71
C ALA A 197 -41.05 -0.86 30.00
N GLY A 198 -41.13 0.44 29.74
CA GLY A 198 -42.36 1.23 29.94
C GLY A 198 -43.45 0.96 28.89
N ASP A 199 -43.07 0.60 27.66
CA ASP A 199 -44.01 0.29 26.58
C ASP A 199 -44.61 -1.14 26.66
N ALA A 200 -44.06 -2.01 27.51
CA ALA A 200 -44.55 -3.38 27.68
C ALA A 200 -45.80 -3.50 28.58
N GLN A 201 -46.25 -2.42 29.25
CA GLN A 201 -47.38 -2.46 30.19
C GLN A 201 -48.65 -1.76 29.71
N ASN A 202 -48.68 -1.22 28.50
CA ASN A 202 -49.92 -0.71 27.91
C ASN A 202 -50.44 -1.74 26.88
N PRO A 203 -51.37 -2.64 27.24
CA PRO A 203 -51.95 -3.57 26.29
C PRO A 203 -52.70 -2.77 25.24
N ARG A 204 -52.08 -2.59 24.06
CA ARG A 204 -52.77 -2.03 22.90
C ARG A 204 -54.03 -2.89 22.67
N PRO A 205 -55.22 -2.27 22.55
CA PRO A 205 -56.40 -3.01 22.19
C PRO A 205 -56.16 -3.69 20.85
N SER A 206 -56.35 -5.01 20.84
CA SER A 206 -56.30 -5.88 19.69
C SER A 206 -57.27 -5.37 18.62
N LEU A 207 -56.77 -4.56 17.69
CA LEU A 207 -57.49 -4.20 16.48
C LEU A 207 -57.28 -5.33 15.48
N LEU A 208 -58.38 -6.08 15.34
CA LEU A 208 -58.62 -7.12 14.37
C LEU A 208 -57.96 -6.85 13.01
N ALA A 209 -57.38 -7.92 12.51
CA ALA A 209 -56.76 -8.06 11.21
C ALA A 209 -57.57 -7.42 10.07
N ARG A 210 -56.88 -6.59 9.28
CA ARG A 210 -57.30 -6.27 7.93
C ARG A 210 -56.20 -6.78 6.99
N PRO A 211 -56.47 -7.80 6.16
CA PRO A 211 -55.49 -8.30 5.21
C PRO A 211 -55.45 -7.36 3.99
N GLY A 212 -54.23 -6.99 3.59
CA GLY A 212 -54.00 -6.37 2.30
C GLY A 212 -53.71 -4.87 2.36
N SER A 213 -52.48 -4.52 2.72
CA SER A 213 -51.80 -3.39 2.08
C SER A 213 -50.31 -3.55 2.29
N SER A 214 -49.57 -3.66 1.20
CA SER A 214 -48.12 -3.60 1.12
C SER A 214 -47.64 -2.26 1.68
N GLY A 215 -47.29 -2.24 2.96
CA GLY A 215 -46.79 -1.06 3.66
C GLY A 215 -45.35 -0.77 3.27
N TRP A 216 -45.17 0.10 2.27
CA TRP A 216 -43.95 0.88 2.16
C TRP A 216 -43.97 1.93 3.27
N LEU A 217 -42.94 1.91 4.12
CA LEU A 217 -42.74 2.90 5.18
C LEU A 217 -42.71 4.30 4.55
N HIS A 218 -43.55 5.20 5.07
CA HIS A 218 -43.60 6.57 4.59
C HIS A 218 -42.27 7.26 4.94
N PRO A 219 -41.60 7.99 4.03
CA PRO A 219 -40.27 8.58 4.26
C PRO A 219 -40.18 9.47 5.52
N GLN A 220 -41.30 10.06 5.94
CA GLN A 220 -41.40 10.89 7.15
C GLN A 220 -41.31 10.08 8.45
N GLU A 221 -41.69 8.80 8.43
CA GLU A 221 -41.58 7.89 9.59
C GLU A 221 -40.14 7.37 9.76
N ILE A 222 -39.38 7.24 8.66
CA ILE A 222 -37.94 6.92 8.72
C ILE A 222 -37.15 8.11 9.28
N GLY A 223 -37.56 9.34 8.96
CA GLY A 223 -36.93 10.56 9.46
C GLY A 223 -37.01 10.71 10.99
N SER A 224 -38.12 10.31 11.62
CA SER A 224 -38.27 10.40 13.08
C SER A 224 -37.47 9.34 13.83
N ILE A 225 -37.27 8.16 13.23
CA ILE A 225 -36.47 7.07 13.81
C ILE A 225 -34.97 7.38 13.76
N LEU A 226 -34.51 8.10 12.73
CA LEU A 226 -33.09 8.43 12.54
C LEU A 226 -32.68 9.78 13.14
N SER A 227 -33.64 10.62 13.54
CA SER A 227 -33.40 11.95 14.14
C SER A 227 -32.50 11.98 15.39
N PRO A 228 -32.44 10.96 16.27
CA PRO A 228 -31.53 10.99 17.44
C PRO A 228 -30.10 10.54 17.11
N LEU A 229 -29.84 10.00 15.92
CA LEU A 229 -28.52 9.58 15.49
C LEU A 229 -27.84 10.76 14.78
N TRP A 230 -26.70 11.19 15.31
CA TRP A 230 -25.83 12.21 14.71
C TRP A 230 -25.43 11.93 13.24
N LEU A 231 -25.74 10.74 12.72
CA LEU A 231 -25.54 10.33 11.33
C LEU A 231 -26.50 11.02 10.34
N TYR A 232 -27.67 11.51 10.77
CA TYR A 232 -28.65 12.09 9.85
C TYR A 232 -28.17 13.42 9.25
N THR A 233 -27.45 14.23 10.02
CA THR A 233 -26.93 15.53 9.57
C THR A 233 -25.68 15.43 8.71
N GLU A 234 -24.97 14.29 8.71
CA GLU A 234 -23.81 14.03 7.84
C GLU A 234 -24.22 13.37 6.52
N LEU A 235 -25.21 12.46 6.53
CA LEU A 235 -25.65 11.74 5.34
C LEU A 235 -26.60 12.53 4.42
N PHE A 236 -27.34 13.51 4.95
CA PHE A 236 -28.43 14.18 4.20
C PHE A 236 -28.23 15.69 3.97
N LYS A 237 -27.08 16.26 4.32
CA LYS A 237 -26.75 17.68 4.05
C LYS A 237 -26.76 18.09 2.58
N ILE A 238 -26.79 17.14 1.65
CA ILE A 238 -26.83 17.42 0.21
C ILE A 238 -28.28 17.63 -0.30
N LEU A 239 -29.31 17.31 0.50
CA LEU A 239 -30.72 17.38 0.04
C LEU A 239 -31.48 18.66 0.39
N ASP A 240 -30.89 19.60 1.14
CA ASP A 240 -31.58 20.85 1.55
C ASP A 240 -31.32 22.05 0.64
N ILE A 241 -30.71 21.86 -0.54
CA ILE A 241 -30.63 22.92 -1.56
C ILE A 241 -31.72 22.70 -2.61
N GLY A 242 -32.92 23.18 -2.29
CA GLY A 242 -33.90 23.64 -3.28
C GLY A 242 -35.00 22.65 -3.68
N VAL A 243 -36.12 22.69 -2.97
CA VAL A 243 -37.42 22.28 -3.51
C VAL A 243 -38.46 23.35 -3.20
N GLU A 244 -38.49 24.38 -4.04
CA GLU A 244 -39.75 25.03 -4.41
C GLU A 244 -40.15 24.58 -5.81
N ARG A 245 -41.39 24.06 -5.90
CA ARG A 245 -42.27 23.96 -7.08
C ARG A 245 -41.88 23.04 -8.25
N GLY A 246 -42.88 22.26 -8.64
CA GLY A 246 -43.09 21.82 -10.02
C GLY A 246 -42.85 20.35 -10.21
N GLY A 247 -43.94 19.58 -10.31
CA GLY A 247 -43.90 18.16 -10.53
C GLY A 247 -43.29 17.79 -11.89
N GLU A 248 -42.44 16.77 -11.85
CA GLU A 248 -42.35 15.72 -12.85
C GLU A 248 -41.73 14.51 -12.16
N MET A 249 -42.46 13.39 -12.19
CA MET A 249 -42.05 12.13 -11.59
C MET A 249 -40.87 11.59 -12.40
N ARG A 250 -39.65 11.80 -11.91
CA ARG A 250 -38.43 11.27 -12.55
C ARG A 250 -38.45 9.76 -12.53
N ASP A 251 -38.30 9.19 -13.71
CA ASP A 251 -38.16 7.76 -13.98
C ASP A 251 -36.84 7.26 -13.36
N TRP A 252 -36.95 6.44 -12.31
CA TRP A 252 -35.80 5.88 -11.59
C TRP A 252 -35.03 4.84 -12.41
N MET A 253 -35.52 4.44 -13.58
CA MET A 253 -34.76 3.57 -14.51
C MET A 253 -33.69 4.31 -15.32
N ALA A 254 -33.61 5.65 -15.25
CA ALA A 254 -32.59 6.43 -15.94
C ALA A 254 -31.32 6.71 -15.10
N LEU A 255 -31.27 6.26 -13.84
CA LEU A 255 -30.20 6.59 -12.88
C LEU A 255 -28.97 5.66 -12.93
N ASP A 256 -28.88 4.77 -13.91
CA ASP A 256 -27.73 3.87 -14.11
C ASP A 256 -26.63 4.47 -15.01
N GLN A 257 -26.72 5.75 -15.41
CA GLN A 257 -25.76 6.35 -16.35
C GLN A 257 -24.75 7.34 -15.79
N ASP A 258 -24.89 7.79 -14.53
CA ASP A 258 -23.91 8.71 -13.92
C ASP A 258 -23.31 8.14 -12.63
N ILE A 259 -22.76 6.94 -12.72
CA ILE A 259 -21.71 6.53 -11.77
C ILE A 259 -20.50 7.39 -12.14
N PRO A 260 -19.92 8.19 -11.22
CA PRO A 260 -18.66 8.87 -11.51
C PRO A 260 -17.69 7.79 -11.92
N VAL A 261 -17.22 7.88 -13.17
CA VAL A 261 -16.23 7.01 -13.79
C VAL A 261 -15.30 6.57 -12.67
N LYS A 262 -15.41 5.29 -12.25
CA LYS A 262 -14.39 4.65 -11.42
C LYS A 262 -13.10 5.13 -12.04
N GLU A 263 -12.25 5.82 -11.28
CA GLU A 263 -10.88 6.07 -11.71
C GLU A 263 -10.45 4.76 -12.35
N GLU A 264 -10.34 4.78 -13.68
CA GLU A 264 -9.90 3.62 -14.42
C GLU A 264 -8.48 3.49 -13.93
N MET A 265 -8.30 2.64 -12.91
CA MET A 265 -6.99 2.25 -12.47
C MET A 265 -6.32 1.80 -13.75
N ALA A 266 -5.37 2.61 -14.23
CA ALA A 266 -4.80 2.45 -15.55
C ALA A 266 -4.55 0.96 -15.77
N VAL A 267 -5.18 0.43 -16.82
CA VAL A 267 -5.11 -0.99 -17.17
C VAL A 267 -3.63 -1.37 -17.08
N PRO A 268 -3.25 -2.30 -16.20
CA PRO A 268 -1.84 -2.58 -15.94
C PRO A 268 -1.16 -2.94 -17.27
N THR A 269 -0.19 -2.15 -17.68
CA THR A 269 0.59 -2.43 -18.89
C THR A 269 1.80 -3.29 -18.54
N PHE A 270 2.29 -4.06 -19.50
CA PHE A 270 3.56 -4.79 -19.43
C PHE A 270 4.71 -3.96 -18.82
N GLU A 271 4.75 -2.68 -19.15
CA GLU A 271 5.75 -1.72 -18.69
C GLU A 271 5.76 -1.55 -17.16
N TRP A 272 4.58 -1.64 -16.51
CA TRP A 272 4.50 -1.56 -15.05
C TRP A 272 5.19 -2.74 -14.36
N LEU A 273 4.89 -3.97 -14.77
CA LEU A 273 5.50 -5.16 -14.16
C LEU A 273 6.99 -5.21 -14.49
N TYR A 274 7.36 -4.92 -15.74
CA TYR A 274 8.76 -4.88 -16.15
C TYR A 274 9.56 -3.88 -15.31
N ASN A 275 9.01 -2.68 -15.06
CA ASN A 275 9.66 -1.67 -14.23
C ASN A 275 9.78 -2.06 -12.75
N GLU A 276 8.85 -2.84 -12.21
CA GLU A 276 8.97 -3.34 -10.82
C GLU A 276 9.90 -4.56 -10.72
N LEU A 277 9.95 -5.42 -11.75
CA LEU A 277 10.84 -6.59 -11.80
C LEU A 277 12.29 -6.26 -12.12
N PHE A 278 12.49 -5.30 -13.02
CA PHE A 278 13.76 -4.96 -13.64
C PHE A 278 14.10 -3.49 -13.46
N ARG A 279 13.63 -2.87 -12.37
CA ARG A 279 13.87 -1.45 -12.09
C ARG A 279 15.36 -1.15 -12.27
N ALA A 280 15.68 -0.42 -13.34
CA ALA A 280 17.02 0.06 -13.53
C ALA A 280 17.36 0.91 -12.30
N PRO A 281 18.54 0.75 -11.70
CA PRO A 281 18.96 1.60 -10.58
C PRO A 281 18.71 3.07 -10.94
N ARG A 282 18.08 3.85 -10.06
CA ARG A 282 18.03 5.28 -10.31
C ARG A 282 19.45 5.81 -10.20
N LEU A 283 19.90 6.60 -11.17
CA LEU A 283 21.23 7.23 -11.14
C LEU A 283 21.45 8.08 -9.87
N SER A 284 20.37 8.50 -9.19
CA SER A 284 20.41 9.16 -7.88
C SER A 284 20.90 8.28 -6.74
N ASP A 285 20.87 6.96 -6.88
CA ASP A 285 21.21 6.02 -5.80
C ASP A 285 22.72 5.72 -5.75
N TYR A 286 23.47 6.19 -6.75
CA TYR A 286 24.93 6.02 -6.86
C TYR A 286 25.74 7.23 -6.40
N SER A 287 25.12 8.33 -5.94
CA SER A 287 25.85 9.56 -5.59
C SER A 287 26.52 9.56 -4.21
N GLU A 288 26.52 8.44 -3.46
CA GLU A 288 27.09 8.36 -2.11
C GLU A 288 28.29 7.40 -1.95
N LEU A 289 28.83 6.84 -3.03
CA LEU A 289 29.99 5.92 -2.95
C LEU A 289 31.17 6.40 -3.81
N ASP A 290 31.81 7.49 -3.39
CA ASP A 290 33.19 7.80 -3.82
C ASP A 290 34.16 7.72 -2.63
N ASP A 291 35.29 7.03 -2.91
CA ASP A 291 36.58 6.99 -2.22
C ASP A 291 36.71 6.27 -0.86
N VAL A 292 36.75 4.94 -0.89
CA VAL A 292 37.54 4.16 0.09
C VAL A 292 38.66 3.42 -0.65
N ASP A 293 39.86 4.00 -0.55
CA ASP A 293 41.13 3.41 -1.00
C ASP A 293 41.47 2.20 -0.11
N VAL A 294 41.25 0.99 -0.63
CA VAL A 294 41.60 -0.27 0.04
C VAL A 294 42.94 -0.75 -0.50
N SER A 295 44.02 -0.22 0.06
CA SER A 295 45.33 -0.86 0.00
C SER A 295 45.92 -0.93 1.41
N GLY A 296 46.07 -2.15 1.95
CA GLY A 296 46.77 -2.39 3.22
C GLY A 296 46.14 -3.43 4.15
N ALA A 297 45.95 -4.66 3.67
CA ALA A 297 45.79 -5.81 4.56
C ALA A 297 47.14 -6.51 4.68
N HIS A 298 47.78 -6.45 5.86
CA HIS A 298 48.51 -7.55 6.51
C HIS A 298 49.06 -7.10 7.89
N ASN A 299 48.97 -8.01 8.87
CA ASN A 299 49.53 -7.98 10.22
C ASN A 299 48.78 -7.20 11.33
N ALA A 300 47.80 -7.89 11.91
CA ALA A 300 47.28 -7.59 13.24
C ALA A 300 48.06 -8.39 14.30
N LYS A 301 48.98 -7.72 15.00
CA LYS A 301 49.41 -8.03 16.38
C LYS A 301 50.12 -6.79 16.92
N ASP A 302 49.64 -6.31 18.07
CA ASP A 302 50.17 -5.19 18.87
C ASP A 302 49.98 -3.78 18.28
N PHE A 303 48.76 -3.24 18.38
CA PHE A 303 48.50 -1.82 18.09
C PHE A 303 48.12 -1.08 19.37
N THR A 304 49.13 -0.61 20.11
CA THR A 304 48.99 0.54 21.01
C THR A 304 48.76 1.76 20.12
N GLY A 305 47.52 2.26 20.09
CA GLY A 305 47.10 3.29 19.15
C GLY A 305 48.03 4.51 19.14
N PRO A 306 48.48 4.99 17.97
CA PRO A 306 49.31 6.18 17.89
C PRO A 306 48.50 7.35 18.40
N HIS A 307 49.09 8.09 19.34
CA HIS A 307 48.62 9.41 19.75
C HIS A 307 48.60 10.30 18.50
N LEU A 308 47.48 10.33 17.78
CA LEU A 308 47.26 11.27 16.68
C LEU A 308 47.53 12.67 17.23
N HIS A 309 48.53 13.33 16.64
CA HIS A 309 49.00 14.64 17.06
C HIS A 309 47.79 15.58 17.10
N ARG A 310 47.59 16.29 18.21
CA ARG A 310 46.46 17.22 18.45
C ARG A 310 46.21 18.21 17.29
N LYS A 311 47.23 18.47 16.47
CA LYS A 311 47.15 19.30 15.26
C LYS A 311 46.35 18.62 14.13
N ASP A 312 46.54 17.33 13.91
CA ASP A 312 45.89 16.57 12.82
C ASP A 312 44.40 16.42 13.09
N ASN A 313 44.02 16.16 14.35
CA ASN A 313 42.60 16.15 14.77
C ASN A 313 41.92 17.51 14.58
N LYS A 314 42.65 18.61 14.77
CA LYS A 314 42.11 19.97 14.54
C LYS A 314 41.92 20.22 13.03
N GLN A 315 42.83 19.75 12.19
CA GLN A 315 42.76 19.87 10.75
C GLN A 315 41.63 19.01 10.16
N ALA A 316 41.52 17.75 10.58
CA ALA A 316 40.43 16.84 10.19
C ALA A 316 39.05 17.41 10.58
N LYS A 317 38.93 17.99 11.78
CA LYS A 317 37.69 18.66 12.20
C LYS A 317 37.36 19.88 11.33
N LYS A 318 38.36 20.65 10.92
CA LYS A 318 38.18 21.80 10.01
C LYS A 318 37.75 21.33 8.62
N GLN A 319 38.35 20.27 8.09
CA GLN A 319 37.97 19.69 6.79
C GLN A 319 36.53 19.16 6.80
N ARG A 320 36.14 18.41 7.85
CA ARG A 320 34.75 17.94 8.02
C ARG A 320 33.76 19.10 8.09
N ALA A 321 34.09 20.17 8.81
CA ALA A 321 33.23 21.36 8.89
C ALA A 321 33.12 22.10 7.54
N MET A 322 34.18 22.12 6.72
CA MET A 322 34.12 22.70 5.37
C MET A 322 33.29 21.84 4.43
N ALA A 323 33.47 20.51 4.44
CA ALA A 323 32.69 19.58 3.64
C ALA A 323 31.18 19.66 3.99
N SER A 324 30.85 19.69 5.29
CA SER A 324 29.46 19.84 5.75
C SER A 324 28.83 21.17 5.28
N ARG A 325 29.59 22.27 5.28
CA ARG A 325 29.11 23.56 4.76
C ARG A 325 28.94 23.57 3.25
N ALA A 326 29.78 22.85 2.51
CA ALA A 326 29.65 22.72 1.07
C ALA A 326 28.39 21.93 0.70
N LEU A 327 28.15 20.79 1.36
CA LEU A 327 26.93 20.01 1.17
C LEU A 327 25.65 20.81 1.48
N ALA A 328 25.66 21.59 2.57
CA ALA A 328 24.53 22.45 2.91
C ALA A 328 24.25 23.54 1.85
N ARG A 329 25.28 24.01 1.13
CA ARG A 329 25.08 24.96 0.01
C ARG A 329 24.48 24.28 -1.21
N ILE A 330 24.97 23.10 -1.57
CA ILE A 330 24.45 22.30 -2.68
C ILE A 330 22.96 21.98 -2.44
N GLN A 331 22.61 21.53 -1.23
CA GLN A 331 21.22 21.27 -0.87
C GLN A 331 20.33 22.51 -0.96
N ALA A 332 20.83 23.68 -0.53
CA ALA A 332 20.08 24.92 -0.65
C ALA A 332 19.87 25.35 -2.11
N GLU A 333 20.88 25.15 -2.97
CA GLU A 333 20.78 25.41 -4.42
C GLU A 333 19.78 24.46 -5.09
N GLU A 334 19.79 23.17 -4.75
CA GLU A 334 18.82 22.20 -5.26
C GLU A 334 17.37 22.53 -4.86
N ILE A 335 17.15 22.98 -3.62
CA ILE A 335 15.84 23.43 -3.16
C ILE A 335 15.40 24.67 -3.95
N ALA A 336 16.28 25.65 -4.14
CA ALA A 336 15.97 26.86 -4.90
C ALA A 336 15.63 26.54 -6.38
N ILE A 337 16.32 25.57 -6.99
CA ILE A 337 16.02 25.12 -8.37
C ILE A 337 14.65 24.45 -8.43
N LYS A 338 14.29 23.62 -7.45
CA LYS A 338 12.97 22.98 -7.39
C LYS A 338 11.85 24.00 -7.21
N GLU A 339 12.03 24.96 -6.30
CA GLU A 339 11.05 26.04 -6.07
C GLU A 339 10.87 26.89 -7.34
N ALA A 340 11.95 27.19 -8.07
CA ALA A 340 11.88 27.91 -9.34
C ALA A 340 11.10 27.11 -10.42
N ALA A 341 11.33 25.81 -10.51
CA ALA A 341 10.62 24.94 -11.46
C ALA A 341 9.12 24.85 -11.16
N GLU A 342 8.73 24.80 -9.89
CA GLU A 342 7.31 24.79 -9.47
C GLU A 342 6.59 26.11 -9.82
N VAL A 343 7.29 27.24 -9.70
CA VAL A 343 6.75 28.55 -10.10
C VAL A 343 6.53 28.62 -11.61
N ASP A 344 7.49 28.15 -12.42
CA ASP A 344 7.37 28.10 -13.88
C ASP A 344 6.22 27.18 -14.32
N GLU A 345 6.07 26.00 -13.70
CA GLU A 345 4.97 25.08 -13.99
C GLU A 345 3.61 25.72 -13.65
N PHE A 346 3.52 26.43 -12.52
CA PHE A 346 2.31 27.15 -12.14
C PHE A 346 1.95 28.27 -13.13
N GLU A 347 2.94 29.03 -13.63
CA GLU A 347 2.70 30.05 -14.66
C GLU A 347 2.25 29.44 -15.99
N GLN A 348 2.83 28.32 -16.42
CA GLN A 348 2.40 27.60 -17.62
C GLN A 348 0.94 27.12 -17.50
N LEU A 349 0.56 26.55 -16.36
CA LEU A 349 -0.83 26.15 -16.08
C LEU A 349 -1.79 27.34 -16.10
N LYS A 350 -1.37 28.50 -15.58
CA LYS A 350 -2.17 29.72 -15.61
C LYS A 350 -2.38 30.23 -17.03
N GLN A 351 -1.34 30.20 -17.87
CA GLN A 351 -1.44 30.57 -19.29
C GLN A 351 -2.36 29.61 -20.05
N ALA A 352 -2.23 28.30 -19.84
CA ALA A 352 -3.09 27.29 -20.46
C ALA A 352 -4.57 27.51 -20.13
N ARG A 353 -4.89 27.82 -18.87
CA ARG A 353 -6.27 28.16 -18.44
C ARG A 353 -6.80 29.42 -19.12
N GLN A 354 -5.98 30.44 -19.32
CA GLN A 354 -6.40 31.66 -20.03
C GLN A 354 -6.68 31.39 -21.52
N VAL A 355 -5.91 30.51 -22.16
CA VAL A 355 -6.15 30.12 -23.57
C VAL A 355 -7.47 29.34 -23.69
N CYS A 356 -7.74 28.39 -22.79
CA CYS A 356 -9.01 27.66 -22.77
C CYS A 356 -10.20 28.59 -22.56
N ALA A 357 -10.13 29.52 -21.60
CA ALA A 357 -11.20 30.47 -21.32
C ALA A 357 -11.52 31.40 -22.51
N LYS A 358 -10.50 31.81 -23.29
CA LYS A 358 -10.70 32.59 -24.52
C LYS A 358 -11.30 31.75 -25.65
N GLY A 359 -10.99 30.46 -25.72
CA GLY A 359 -11.56 29.53 -26.70
C GLY A 359 -13.05 29.29 -26.49
N GLU A 360 -13.52 29.29 -25.24
CA GLU A 360 -14.95 29.15 -24.91
C GLU A 360 -15.78 30.40 -25.25
N GLN A 361 -15.19 31.59 -25.24
CA GLN A 361 -15.90 32.82 -25.63
C GLN A 361 -16.05 33.01 -27.15
N LEU A 362 -15.33 32.21 -27.94
CA LEU A 362 -15.36 32.24 -29.41
C LEU A 362 -16.26 31.15 -30.01
N ARG A 363 -16.88 30.32 -29.18
CA ARG A 363 -17.94 29.37 -29.54
C ARG A 363 -19.28 29.91 -29.08
#